data_AF-M0PJ86-F1
#
_entry.id   AF-M0PJ86-F1
#
_cell.length_a   1.000
_cell.length_b   1.000
_cell.length_c   1.000
_cell.angle_alpha   90.00
_cell.angle_beta   90.00
_cell.angle_gamma   90.00
#
_symmetry.space_group_name_H-M   'P 1'
#
loop_
_entity.id
_entity.type
_entity.pdbx_description
1 polymer ?
#
loop_
_entity_poly.entity_id
_entity_poly.type
_entity_poly.pdbx_seq_one_letter_code
_entity_poly.pdbx_strand_id
1 'polypeptide(L)'
;MKRRHLILLIGGASSGTMSVGTGAFSSMEADRGVEVNVVSDDEAFVGYRARDRIVPTDENGDGMIDLVTVENRFPENVNLKITDVDANVSPKNDGDSSPTVEIVEEKRDEFGTGDTDVILGEVDCAGGGGTSQVEITVTVEATGVVAKLFGDTREFDVSCIDSVSEVTFRGAGDADASAGGRTLEAEAWFVEPSDGEDKLDLDDATEEGPFDWDTSKKLRHSFDGDPSGKLVAVRFLGTNQTFVHPEYDVYDDDLPDNWGTGAGQEITDSETAEEDD
;
A
#
# COMPACT_ATOMS: atom_id res chain seq x y z
N MET A 1 31.36 -39.25 -50.03
CA MET A 1 30.27 -39.68 -49.12
C MET A 1 28.95 -39.29 -49.75
N LYS A 2 28.11 -40.25 -50.12
CA LYS A 2 26.73 -40.05 -50.61
C LYS A 2 25.95 -41.29 -50.24
N ARG A 3 25.00 -41.19 -49.32
CA ARG A 3 24.01 -42.27 -49.12
C ARG A 3 22.63 -41.67 -49.36
N ARG A 4 22.06 -42.16 -50.45
CA ARG A 4 20.82 -41.77 -51.11
C ARG A 4 19.67 -42.58 -50.53
N HIS A 5 18.48 -42.00 -50.56
CA HIS A 5 17.22 -42.62 -50.19
C HIS A 5 16.90 -43.88 -51.02
N LEU A 6 16.30 -44.88 -50.36
CA LEU A 6 15.54 -45.95 -51.00
C LEU A 6 14.22 -46.11 -50.25
N ILE A 7 13.13 -45.75 -50.91
CA ILE A 7 11.76 -46.14 -50.54
C ILE A 7 11.52 -47.49 -51.23
N LEU A 8 11.08 -48.50 -50.46
CA LEU A 8 10.56 -49.74 -51.03
C LEU A 8 9.19 -50.05 -50.42
N LEU A 9 8.17 -49.88 -51.26
CA LEU A 9 6.80 -50.35 -51.10
C LEU A 9 6.75 -51.88 -51.07
N ILE A 10 6.13 -52.48 -50.05
CA ILE A 10 5.45 -53.78 -50.19
C ILE A 10 4.08 -53.64 -49.53
N GLY A 11 3.05 -53.54 -50.38
CA GLY A 11 1.67 -53.78 -49.99
C GLY A 11 1.40 -55.29 -49.96
N GLY A 12 0.46 -55.70 -49.11
CA GLY A 12 -0.02 -57.07 -49.03
C GLY A 12 -1.03 -57.25 -47.92
N ALA A 13 -2.29 -56.92 -48.22
CA ALA A 13 -3.44 -57.19 -47.37
C ALA A 13 -3.63 -58.70 -47.16
N SER A 14 -3.82 -59.14 -45.92
CA SER A 14 -4.79 -60.20 -45.59
C SER A 14 -4.97 -60.32 -44.08
N SER A 15 -6.18 -60.01 -43.67
CA SER A 15 -6.75 -60.20 -42.34
C SER A 15 -6.56 -61.63 -41.83
N GLY A 16 -6.18 -61.78 -40.57
CA GLY A 16 -6.17 -63.08 -39.94
C GLY A 16 -5.32 -63.11 -38.69
N THR A 17 -5.87 -62.59 -37.60
CA THR A 17 -5.81 -63.08 -36.20
C THR A 17 -5.86 -61.89 -35.26
N MET A 18 -7.00 -61.75 -34.58
CA MET A 18 -7.10 -60.99 -33.34
C MET A 18 -6.24 -61.71 -32.30
N SER A 19 -4.95 -61.41 -32.29
CA SER A 19 -4.13 -61.64 -31.10
C SER A 19 -4.40 -60.45 -30.19
N VAL A 20 -5.32 -60.65 -29.25
CA VAL A 20 -5.48 -59.80 -28.07
C VAL A 20 -4.17 -59.90 -27.31
N GLY A 21 -3.19 -59.08 -27.70
CA GLY A 21 -2.08 -58.75 -26.85
C GLY A 21 -2.67 -57.99 -25.68
N THR A 22 -2.54 -58.54 -24.48
CA THR A 22 -2.68 -57.80 -23.23
C THR A 22 -1.77 -56.58 -23.34
N GLY A 23 -2.36 -55.44 -23.74
CA GLY A 23 -1.68 -54.16 -23.74
C GLY A 23 -1.16 -53.96 -22.34
N ALA A 24 0.16 -53.98 -22.19
CA ALA A 24 0.81 -53.49 -21.01
C ALA A 24 0.23 -52.10 -20.75
N PHE A 25 -0.42 -51.91 -19.60
CA PHE A 25 -0.76 -50.58 -19.12
C PHE A 25 0.56 -49.85 -18.95
N SER A 26 0.95 -49.07 -19.96
CA SER A 26 1.98 -48.07 -19.80
C SER A 26 1.31 -46.98 -18.95
N SER A 27 1.56 -47.00 -17.65
CA SER A 27 1.25 -45.90 -16.77
C SER A 27 2.06 -44.70 -17.26
N MET A 28 1.44 -43.84 -18.06
CA MET A 28 1.89 -42.46 -18.17
C MET A 28 1.47 -41.78 -16.88
N GLU A 29 2.40 -41.65 -15.94
CA GLU A 29 2.39 -40.56 -14.98
C GLU A 29 2.54 -39.27 -15.80
N ALA A 30 1.40 -38.75 -16.26
CA ALA A 30 1.34 -37.42 -16.83
C ALA A 30 1.31 -36.47 -15.63
N ASP A 31 2.42 -35.77 -15.38
CA ASP A 31 2.46 -34.60 -14.53
C ASP A 31 1.45 -33.58 -15.09
N ARG A 32 0.22 -33.61 -14.57
CA ARG A 32 -0.77 -32.58 -14.84
C ARG A 32 -0.46 -31.41 -13.92
N GLY A 33 0.51 -30.59 -14.31
CA GLY A 33 0.59 -29.22 -13.81
C GLY A 33 -0.63 -28.46 -14.32
N VAL A 34 -1.61 -28.24 -13.46
CA VAL A 34 -2.75 -27.36 -13.76
C VAL A 34 -2.33 -25.96 -13.32
N GLU A 35 -1.96 -25.12 -14.28
CA GLU A 35 -1.72 -23.69 -14.06
C GLU A 35 -3.08 -22.98 -14.12
N VAL A 36 -3.63 -22.63 -12.96
CA VAL A 36 -4.87 -21.86 -12.86
C VAL A 36 -4.51 -20.40 -12.72
N ASN A 37 -4.84 -19.59 -13.71
CA ASN A 37 -4.76 -18.14 -13.61
C ASN A 37 -5.90 -17.66 -12.70
N VAL A 38 -5.56 -17.15 -11.51
CA VAL A 38 -6.54 -16.65 -10.54
C VAL A 38 -6.85 -15.19 -10.90
N VAL A 39 -8.00 -14.95 -11.55
CA VAL A 39 -8.55 -13.60 -11.70
C VAL A 39 -8.91 -13.07 -10.29
N SER A 40 -8.83 -11.75 -10.07
CA SER A 40 -9.37 -11.13 -8.84
C SER A 40 -10.85 -11.47 -8.73
N ASP A 41 -11.15 -12.45 -7.89
CA ASP A 41 -12.49 -12.91 -7.56
C ASP A 41 -12.59 -12.88 -6.03
N ASP A 42 -13.61 -12.21 -5.51
CA ASP A 42 -13.85 -12.12 -4.07
C ASP A 42 -14.11 -13.51 -3.46
N GLU A 43 -14.45 -14.51 -4.28
CA GLU A 43 -14.70 -15.91 -3.90
C GLU A 43 -13.49 -16.84 -4.11
N ALA A 44 -12.31 -16.32 -4.48
CA ALA A 44 -11.10 -17.13 -4.62
C ALA A 44 -10.68 -17.77 -3.27
N PHE A 45 -10.23 -19.03 -3.30
CA PHE A 45 -9.74 -19.73 -2.10
C PHE A 45 -8.47 -19.11 -1.50
N VAL A 46 -7.74 -18.35 -2.30
CA VAL A 46 -6.62 -17.53 -1.82
C VAL A 46 -6.90 -16.10 -2.22
N GLY A 47 -7.15 -15.26 -1.23
CA GLY A 47 -7.30 -13.83 -1.40
C GLY A 47 -5.94 -13.17 -1.62
N TYR A 48 -5.90 -12.20 -2.52
CA TYR A 48 -4.74 -11.35 -2.75
C TYR A 48 -5.22 -9.91 -2.77
N ARG A 49 -4.65 -9.06 -1.92
CA ARG A 49 -4.96 -7.63 -1.89
C ARG A 49 -3.68 -6.83 -1.97
N ALA A 50 -3.58 -6.03 -3.04
CA ALA A 50 -2.59 -4.97 -3.21
C ALA A 50 -3.33 -3.63 -3.26
N ARG A 51 -2.70 -2.56 -2.75
CA ARG A 51 -3.28 -1.22 -2.72
C ARG A 51 -2.16 -0.21 -2.95
N ASP A 52 -2.51 0.89 -3.60
CA ASP A 52 -1.59 2.01 -3.77
C ASP A 52 -1.13 2.53 -2.41
N ARG A 53 0.15 2.92 -2.33
CA ARG A 53 0.80 3.41 -1.11
C ARG A 53 1.40 4.78 -1.37
N ILE A 54 1.22 5.66 -0.38
CA ILE A 54 1.92 6.93 -0.31
C ILE A 54 2.85 6.83 0.89
N VAL A 55 4.14 6.99 0.64
CA VAL A 55 5.19 6.93 1.65
C VAL A 55 5.75 8.34 1.80
N PRO A 56 5.65 8.96 2.99
CA PRO A 56 6.35 10.21 3.22
C PRO A 56 7.86 9.95 3.14
N THR A 57 8.60 10.82 2.47
CA THR A 57 10.07 10.79 2.49
C THR A 57 10.50 11.07 3.93
N ASP A 58 10.85 10.03 4.69
CA ASP A 58 11.35 10.15 6.05
C ASP A 58 12.88 10.20 6.04
N GLU A 59 13.48 11.01 6.93
CA GLU A 59 14.94 11.03 7.07
C GLU A 59 15.48 9.80 7.84
N ASN A 60 14.59 9.04 8.49
CA ASN A 60 14.94 7.91 9.34
C ASN A 60 14.95 6.56 8.59
N GLY A 61 14.45 6.51 7.35
CA GLY A 61 14.49 5.34 6.49
C GLY A 61 13.73 4.15 7.06
N ASP A 62 12.67 4.37 7.83
CA ASP A 62 11.92 3.24 8.36
C ASP A 62 11.07 2.58 7.28
N GLY A 63 10.65 3.31 6.23
CA GLY A 63 10.30 2.89 4.85
C GLY A 63 9.37 1.68 4.68
N MET A 64 8.90 1.11 5.78
CA MET A 64 8.34 -0.22 5.87
C MET A 64 6.86 -0.14 5.62
N ILE A 65 6.43 -0.83 4.58
CA ILE A 65 5.03 -0.85 4.16
C ILE A 65 4.54 -2.27 3.94
N ASP A 66 3.25 -2.45 4.21
CA ASP A 66 2.51 -3.62 3.77
C ASP A 66 2.29 -3.54 2.26
N LEU A 67 3.04 -4.36 1.51
CA LEU A 67 2.92 -4.40 0.06
C LEU A 67 1.68 -5.19 -0.37
N VAL A 68 1.54 -6.42 0.14
CA VAL A 68 0.46 -7.34 -0.23
C VAL A 68 -0.04 -8.10 0.98
N THR A 69 -1.36 -8.22 1.10
CA THR A 69 -2.00 -9.14 2.05
C THR A 69 -2.50 -10.37 1.30
N VAL A 70 -2.08 -11.55 1.77
CA VAL A 70 -2.53 -12.85 1.28
C VAL A 70 -3.47 -13.45 2.32
N GLU A 71 -4.65 -13.86 1.89
CA GLU A 71 -5.71 -14.37 2.78
C GLU A 71 -6.05 -15.82 2.44
N ASN A 72 -6.07 -16.68 3.45
CA ASN A 72 -6.50 -18.06 3.29
C ASN A 72 -8.03 -18.16 3.40
N ARG A 73 -8.72 -18.35 2.27
CA ARG A 73 -10.19 -18.45 2.22
C ARG A 73 -10.68 -19.88 1.99
N PHE A 74 -9.86 -20.89 2.23
CA PHE A 74 -10.29 -22.28 2.12
C PHE A 74 -11.39 -22.59 3.14
N PRO A 75 -12.50 -23.25 2.77
CA PRO A 75 -13.60 -23.56 3.69
C PRO A 75 -13.27 -24.68 4.69
N GLU A 76 -12.20 -25.44 4.45
CA GLU A 76 -11.70 -26.50 5.33
C GLU A 76 -10.34 -26.10 5.92
N ASN A 77 -9.92 -26.77 7.02
CA ASN A 77 -8.65 -26.54 7.73
C ASN A 77 -7.44 -26.86 6.84
N VAL A 78 -7.11 -25.94 5.94
CA VAL A 78 -5.94 -25.99 5.07
C VAL A 78 -4.97 -24.94 5.58
N ASN A 79 -3.75 -25.36 5.89
CA ASN A 79 -2.67 -24.43 6.19
C ASN A 79 -1.98 -24.03 4.89
N LEU A 80 -1.89 -22.72 4.65
CA LEU A 80 -1.12 -22.16 3.55
C LEU A 80 0.24 -21.70 4.06
N LYS A 81 1.22 -21.75 3.17
CA LYS A 81 2.54 -21.17 3.38
C LYS A 81 2.97 -20.41 2.13
N ILE A 82 3.42 -19.17 2.29
CA ILE A 82 4.11 -18.45 1.23
C ILE A 82 5.53 -19.03 1.12
N THR A 83 5.88 -19.58 -0.04
CA THR A 83 7.19 -20.21 -0.27
C THR A 83 8.13 -19.37 -1.12
N ASP A 84 7.58 -18.47 -1.93
CA ASP A 84 8.34 -17.63 -2.84
C ASP A 84 7.59 -16.32 -3.08
N VAL A 85 8.32 -15.21 -3.15
CA VAL A 85 7.81 -13.88 -3.45
C VAL A 85 8.77 -13.22 -4.43
N ASP A 86 8.25 -12.78 -5.55
CA ASP A 86 8.99 -12.09 -6.61
C ASP A 86 8.37 -10.72 -6.82
N ALA A 87 9.18 -9.66 -6.75
CA ALA A 87 8.75 -8.30 -7.04
C ALA A 87 9.37 -7.79 -8.33
N ASN A 88 8.53 -7.19 -9.17
CA ASN A 88 8.96 -6.36 -10.28
C ASN A 88 8.56 -4.91 -9.99
N VAL A 89 9.54 -4.02 -9.98
CA VAL A 89 9.36 -2.60 -9.68
C VAL A 89 9.80 -1.81 -10.89
N SER A 90 8.92 -0.98 -11.42
CA SER A 90 9.18 -0.16 -12.60
C SER A 90 8.81 1.30 -12.34
N PRO A 91 9.64 2.27 -12.77
CA PRO A 91 9.30 3.68 -12.66
C PRO A 91 8.06 3.99 -13.51
N LYS A 92 7.07 4.71 -12.96
CA LYS A 92 5.85 5.07 -13.71
C LYS A 92 6.07 6.25 -14.65
N ASN A 93 7.04 7.12 -14.35
CA ASN A 93 7.42 8.27 -15.16
C ASN A 93 8.89 8.18 -15.59
N ASP A 94 9.14 8.32 -16.90
CA ASP A 94 10.49 8.44 -17.44
C ASP A 94 11.08 9.82 -17.06
N GLY A 95 11.90 9.88 -16.01
CA GLY A 95 12.76 11.05 -15.77
C GLY A 95 12.91 11.55 -14.33
N ASP A 96 12.27 10.93 -13.34
CA ASP A 96 12.43 11.28 -11.92
C ASP A 96 13.10 10.16 -11.12
N SER A 97 13.63 10.53 -9.95
CA SER A 97 14.10 9.59 -8.95
C SER A 97 12.92 8.74 -8.47
N SER A 98 12.67 7.61 -9.13
CA SER A 98 11.55 6.75 -8.75
C SER A 98 11.90 5.94 -7.51
N PRO A 99 10.95 5.73 -6.59
CA PRO A 99 11.22 4.97 -5.38
C PRO A 99 11.63 3.54 -5.72
N THR A 100 12.58 3.02 -4.95
CA THR A 100 12.89 1.60 -5.02
C THR A 100 12.14 0.87 -3.91
N VAL A 101 11.71 -0.35 -4.19
CA VAL A 101 10.97 -1.19 -3.25
C VAL A 101 11.69 -2.52 -3.15
N GLU A 102 12.17 -2.86 -1.96
CA GLU A 102 12.81 -4.14 -1.68
C GLU A 102 11.91 -4.99 -0.78
N ILE A 103 11.70 -6.25 -1.13
CA ILE A 103 10.91 -7.17 -0.29
C ILE A 103 11.75 -7.53 0.93
N VAL A 104 11.13 -7.47 2.10
CA VAL A 104 11.74 -7.95 3.34
C VAL A 104 11.71 -9.47 3.35
N GLU A 105 12.89 -10.09 3.30
CA GLU A 105 13.01 -11.53 3.45
C GLU A 105 12.89 -11.94 4.92
N GLU A 106 11.73 -12.49 5.27
CA GLU A 106 11.47 -13.02 6.60
C GLU A 106 11.02 -14.48 6.57
N LYS A 107 11.21 -15.17 7.70
CA LYS A 107 10.67 -16.52 7.85
C LYS A 107 9.17 -16.44 8.06
N ARG A 108 8.43 -16.93 7.07
CA ARG A 108 6.96 -17.03 7.15
C ARG A 108 6.54 -18.40 7.67
N ASP A 109 5.66 -18.37 8.65
CA ASP A 109 5.01 -19.56 9.20
C ASP A 109 3.80 -19.97 8.34
N GLU A 110 3.27 -21.15 8.61
CA GLU A 110 1.98 -21.55 8.04
C GLU A 110 0.83 -20.77 8.67
N PHE A 111 -0.14 -20.34 7.87
CA PHE A 111 -1.34 -19.64 8.33
C PHE A 111 -2.60 -20.42 7.93
N GLY A 112 -3.53 -20.51 8.89
CA GLY A 112 -4.72 -21.34 8.79
C GLY A 112 -5.85 -20.67 8.03
N THR A 113 -6.97 -21.38 7.93
CA THR A 113 -8.20 -20.86 7.34
C THR A 113 -8.70 -19.60 8.02
N GLY A 114 -8.97 -18.55 7.25
CA GLY A 114 -9.41 -17.24 7.72
C GLY A 114 -8.27 -16.34 8.17
N ASP A 115 -7.05 -16.86 8.28
CA ASP A 115 -5.87 -16.08 8.64
C ASP A 115 -5.27 -15.39 7.39
N THR A 116 -4.49 -14.36 7.65
CA THR A 116 -3.76 -13.60 6.63
C THR A 116 -2.27 -13.58 6.92
N ASP A 117 -1.48 -13.53 5.85
CA ASP A 117 -0.05 -13.25 5.88
C ASP A 117 0.23 -11.98 5.08
N VAL A 118 1.21 -11.20 5.51
CA VAL A 118 1.52 -9.88 4.95
C VAL A 118 2.94 -9.90 4.40
N ILE A 119 3.10 -9.42 3.17
CA ILE A 119 4.40 -9.22 2.54
C ILE A 119 4.81 -7.79 2.81
N LEU A 120 5.85 -7.63 3.63
CA LEU A 120 6.46 -6.35 3.94
C LEU A 120 7.50 -5.98 2.89
N GLY A 121 7.64 -4.68 2.66
CA GLY A 121 8.68 -4.10 1.82
C GLY A 121 9.26 -2.85 2.43
N GLU A 122 10.52 -2.61 2.14
CA GLU A 122 11.23 -1.37 2.44
C GLU A 122 11.23 -0.48 1.20
N VAL A 123 10.81 0.77 1.36
CA VAL A 123 10.76 1.77 0.29
C VAL A 123 11.85 2.80 0.50
N ASP A 124 12.74 2.92 -0.48
CA ASP A 124 13.72 4.00 -0.52
C ASP A 124 13.20 5.12 -1.42
N CYS A 125 12.90 6.27 -0.80
CA CYS A 125 12.46 7.50 -1.45
C CYS A 125 13.62 8.41 -1.90
N ALA A 126 14.87 7.90 -1.97
CA ALA A 126 16.05 8.67 -2.33
C ALA A 126 15.86 9.44 -3.65
N GLY A 127 15.66 10.75 -3.53
CA GLY A 127 15.61 11.68 -4.65
C GLY A 127 14.40 12.62 -4.72
N GLY A 128 13.58 12.71 -3.66
CA GLY A 128 12.64 13.83 -3.47
C GLY A 128 11.26 13.62 -4.08
N GLY A 129 10.75 12.39 -4.04
CA GLY A 129 9.42 12.02 -4.48
C GLY A 129 9.38 11.29 -5.83
N GLY A 130 8.18 10.84 -6.22
CA GLY A 130 7.95 10.10 -7.47
C GLY A 130 7.06 8.88 -7.27
N THR A 131 6.74 8.17 -8.35
CA THR A 131 5.87 6.98 -8.31
C THR A 131 6.49 5.82 -9.06
N SER A 132 6.57 4.67 -8.39
CA SER A 132 6.91 3.38 -9.00
C SER A 132 5.68 2.50 -9.05
N GLN A 133 5.53 1.78 -10.14
CA GLN A 133 4.59 0.69 -10.27
C GLN A 133 5.22 -0.60 -9.73
N VAL A 134 4.50 -1.31 -8.87
CA VAL A 134 4.96 -2.53 -8.21
C VAL A 134 4.03 -3.69 -8.60
N GLU A 135 4.64 -4.79 -8.98
CA GLU A 135 4.00 -6.07 -9.24
C GLU A 135 4.59 -7.10 -8.29
N ILE A 136 3.75 -7.80 -7.52
CA ILE A 136 4.23 -8.86 -6.61
C ILE A 136 3.59 -10.17 -6.99
N THR A 137 4.45 -11.12 -7.32
CA THR A 137 4.05 -12.48 -7.60
C THR A 137 4.32 -13.35 -6.37
N VAL A 138 3.29 -14.04 -5.89
CA VAL A 138 3.37 -14.85 -4.67
C VAL A 138 3.12 -16.31 -5.01
N THR A 139 3.99 -17.20 -4.55
CA THR A 139 3.76 -18.65 -4.59
C THR A 139 3.33 -19.12 -3.22
N VAL A 140 2.17 -19.76 -3.16
CA VAL A 140 1.63 -20.38 -1.96
C VAL A 140 1.55 -21.89 -2.11
N GLU A 141 1.87 -22.60 -1.04
CA GLU A 141 1.77 -24.04 -0.95
C GLU A 141 0.83 -24.45 0.18
N ALA A 142 0.05 -25.49 -0.09
CA ALA A 142 -0.73 -26.25 0.86
C ALA A 142 -0.54 -27.75 0.58
N THR A 143 -1.04 -28.61 1.46
CA THR A 143 -1.01 -30.05 1.23
C THR A 143 -1.76 -30.40 -0.06
N GLY A 144 -1.01 -30.77 -1.10
CA GLY A 144 -1.56 -31.16 -2.41
C GLY A 144 -1.96 -30.00 -3.33
N VAL A 145 -1.63 -28.76 -2.97
CA VAL A 145 -1.94 -27.55 -3.75
C VAL A 145 -0.71 -26.65 -3.83
N VAL A 146 -0.35 -26.25 -5.04
CA VAL A 146 0.60 -25.17 -5.28
C VAL A 146 -0.14 -24.15 -6.16
N ALA A 147 -0.16 -22.90 -5.75
CA ALA A 147 -0.76 -21.82 -6.51
C ALA A 147 0.21 -20.66 -6.63
N LYS A 148 0.21 -20.02 -7.80
CA LYS A 148 0.98 -18.82 -8.08
C LYS A 148 0.02 -17.68 -8.37
N LEU A 149 0.13 -16.61 -7.60
CA LEU A 149 -0.66 -15.39 -7.70
C LEU A 149 0.21 -14.38 -8.44
N PHE A 150 -0.08 -14.13 -9.72
CA PHE A 150 0.77 -13.27 -10.53
C PHE A 150 0.47 -11.78 -10.32
N GLY A 151 1.53 -11.01 -10.08
CA GLY A 151 1.47 -9.57 -9.80
C GLY A 151 1.20 -8.69 -11.02
N ASP A 152 1.51 -9.17 -12.23
CA ASP A 152 1.26 -8.47 -13.51
C ASP A 152 -0.24 -8.21 -13.77
N THR A 153 -1.10 -9.01 -13.16
CA THR A 153 -2.56 -8.80 -13.20
C THR A 153 -3.07 -7.84 -12.11
N ARG A 154 -2.18 -7.42 -11.19
CA ARG A 154 -2.50 -6.69 -9.95
C ARG A 154 -1.37 -5.71 -9.58
N GLU A 155 -1.05 -4.85 -10.54
CA GLU A 155 -0.17 -3.71 -10.37
C GLU A 155 -0.75 -2.72 -9.34
N PHE A 156 0.10 -2.12 -8.52
CA PHE A 156 -0.25 -1.00 -7.63
C PHE A 156 0.88 0.02 -7.62
N ASP A 157 0.57 1.24 -7.24
CA ASP A 157 1.53 2.34 -7.21
C ASP A 157 2.13 2.51 -5.80
N VAL A 158 3.44 2.68 -5.71
CA VAL A 158 4.13 3.21 -4.53
C VAL A 158 4.64 4.60 -4.87
N SER A 159 4.11 5.60 -4.19
CA SER A 159 4.47 7.00 -4.39
C SER A 159 5.20 7.54 -3.17
N CYS A 160 6.36 8.15 -3.40
CA CYS A 160 7.03 8.96 -2.38
C CYS A 160 6.57 10.41 -2.50
N ILE A 161 6.27 11.00 -1.36
CA ILE A 161 5.93 12.41 -1.24
C ILE A 161 6.80 13.04 -0.16
N ASP A 162 7.39 14.20 -0.42
CA ASP A 162 8.21 14.82 0.62
C ASP A 162 7.37 15.13 1.86
N SER A 163 7.97 15.13 3.03
CA SER A 163 7.31 15.66 4.22
C SER A 163 7.03 17.16 4.06
N VAL A 164 5.95 17.63 4.66
CA VAL A 164 5.77 19.06 4.96
C VAL A 164 6.73 19.39 6.10
N SER A 165 7.57 20.41 5.90
CA SER A 165 8.62 20.76 6.87
C SER A 165 8.13 21.71 7.96
N GLU A 166 7.16 22.57 7.65
CA GLU A 166 6.63 23.56 8.57
C GLU A 166 5.25 24.04 8.09
N VAL A 167 4.36 24.33 9.03
CA VAL A 167 3.16 25.15 8.80
C VAL A 167 3.27 26.42 9.63
N THR A 168 3.31 27.57 8.96
CA THR A 168 3.24 28.87 9.63
C THR A 168 1.80 29.32 9.70
N PHE A 169 1.21 29.22 10.89
CA PHE A 169 -0.12 29.75 11.15
C PHE A 169 -0.12 31.28 11.11
N ARG A 170 -1.17 31.83 10.52
CA ARG A 170 -1.41 33.27 10.38
C ARG A 170 -2.74 33.60 11.05
N GLY A 171 -2.82 34.80 11.62
CA GLY A 171 -4.09 35.28 12.17
C GLY A 171 -5.21 35.28 11.12
N ALA A 172 -6.46 35.20 11.61
CA ALA A 172 -7.69 35.11 10.81
C ALA A 172 -7.85 33.81 10.01
N GLY A 173 -7.54 32.66 10.62
CA GLY A 173 -7.85 31.35 10.05
C GLY A 173 -7.00 30.97 8.83
N ASP A 174 -5.81 31.56 8.69
CA ASP A 174 -4.96 31.41 7.51
C ASP A 174 -3.64 30.72 7.87
N ALA A 175 -2.97 30.11 6.89
CA ALA A 175 -1.68 29.46 7.11
C ALA A 175 -0.86 29.41 5.80
N ASP A 176 0.45 29.29 5.95
CA ASP A 176 1.39 28.97 4.88
C ASP A 176 2.06 27.62 5.18
N ALA A 177 2.28 26.77 4.18
CA ALA A 177 2.97 25.48 4.34
C ALA A 177 4.28 25.44 3.54
N SER A 178 5.35 25.00 4.19
CA SER A 178 6.65 24.76 3.58
C SER A 178 6.70 23.34 2.98
N ALA A 179 6.07 23.18 1.81
CA ALA A 179 5.89 21.90 1.13
C ALA A 179 6.28 21.91 -0.37
N GLY A 180 7.16 22.83 -0.77
CA GLY A 180 7.64 22.91 -2.15
C GLY A 180 6.65 23.48 -3.18
N GLY A 181 5.53 24.06 -2.74
CA GLY A 181 4.58 24.75 -3.62
C GLY A 181 3.70 23.82 -4.47
N ARG A 182 3.47 22.59 -4.00
CA ARG A 182 2.60 21.59 -4.64
C ARG A 182 1.20 21.56 -4.02
N THR A 183 0.28 20.88 -4.69
CA THR A 183 -1.05 20.60 -4.14
C THR A 183 -1.00 19.37 -3.24
N LEU A 184 -1.51 19.50 -2.01
CA LEU A 184 -1.65 18.42 -1.03
C LEU A 184 -3.10 18.32 -0.56
N GLU A 185 -3.58 17.09 -0.34
CA GLU A 185 -4.87 16.88 0.32
C GLU A 185 -4.71 17.12 1.82
N ALA A 186 -5.55 18.00 2.38
CA ALA A 186 -5.46 18.44 3.76
C ALA A 186 -6.83 18.56 4.43
N GLU A 187 -6.81 18.53 5.76
CA GLU A 187 -7.94 18.82 6.65
C GLU A 187 -7.51 19.96 7.59
N ALA A 188 -8.43 20.84 7.94
CA ALA A 188 -8.17 22.00 8.80
C ALA A 188 -9.16 22.03 9.96
N TRP A 189 -8.68 22.35 11.15
CA TRP A 189 -9.48 22.38 12.37
C TRP A 189 -9.61 23.81 12.88
N PHE A 190 -10.84 24.31 12.93
CA PHE A 190 -11.17 25.68 13.28
C PHE A 190 -11.97 25.73 14.57
N VAL A 191 -11.71 26.72 15.43
CA VAL A 191 -12.51 26.99 16.62
C VAL A 191 -13.15 28.36 16.49
N GLU A 192 -14.47 28.43 16.70
CA GLU A 192 -15.15 29.72 16.80
C GLU A 192 -14.75 30.41 18.11
N PRO A 193 -14.36 31.69 18.08
CA PRO A 193 -14.03 32.40 19.31
C PRO A 193 -15.29 32.62 20.16
N SER A 194 -15.34 32.04 21.35
CA SER A 194 -16.37 32.32 22.36
C SER A 194 -16.33 33.81 22.75
N ASP A 195 -17.51 34.45 22.80
CA ASP A 195 -17.65 35.89 23.07
C ASP A 195 -16.98 36.29 24.40
N GLY A 196 -15.77 36.87 24.31
CA GLY A 196 -15.10 37.53 25.42
C GLY A 196 -14.15 36.67 26.26
N GLU A 197 -13.80 35.46 25.82
CA GLU A 197 -12.79 34.62 26.46
C GLU A 197 -11.52 34.51 25.61
N ASP A 198 -10.35 34.66 26.25
CA ASP A 198 -9.05 34.47 25.59
C ASP A 198 -8.73 32.98 25.37
N LYS A 199 -9.45 32.08 26.05
CA LYS A 199 -9.29 30.63 25.93
C LYS A 199 -10.12 30.11 24.77
N LEU A 200 -9.54 29.17 24.01
CA LEU A 200 -10.28 28.41 23.01
C LEU A 200 -11.19 27.42 23.70
N ASP A 201 -12.43 27.34 23.23
CA ASP A 201 -13.33 26.24 23.56
C ASP A 201 -13.20 25.20 22.44
N LEU A 202 -12.41 24.16 22.69
CA LEU A 202 -12.15 23.11 21.70
C LEU A 202 -13.40 22.23 21.48
N ASP A 203 -14.40 22.29 22.37
CA ASP A 203 -15.66 21.56 22.21
C ASP A 203 -16.50 22.08 21.03
N ASP A 204 -16.30 23.34 20.64
CA ASP A 204 -16.98 24.01 19.50
C ASP A 204 -16.13 23.98 18.21
N ALA A 205 -15.11 23.14 18.17
CA ALA A 205 -14.24 23.04 17.01
C ALA A 205 -14.92 22.36 15.81
N THR A 206 -14.65 22.87 14.61
CA THR A 206 -15.16 22.36 13.34
C THR A 206 -14.01 21.89 12.46
N GLU A 207 -14.13 20.67 11.96
CA GLU A 207 -13.23 20.11 10.95
C GLU A 207 -13.73 20.49 9.55
N GLU A 208 -12.85 21.09 8.74
CA GLU A 208 -13.07 21.42 7.34
C GLU A 208 -12.16 20.54 6.48
N GLY A 209 -12.75 19.78 5.55
CA GLY A 209 -12.01 18.91 4.63
C GLY A 209 -12.68 17.55 4.38
N PRO A 210 -12.02 16.67 3.60
CA PRO A 210 -10.74 16.90 2.92
C PRO A 210 -10.83 17.92 1.79
N PHE A 211 -9.76 18.69 1.55
CA PHE A 211 -9.65 19.62 0.41
C PHE A 211 -8.24 19.65 -0.19
N ASP A 212 -8.16 20.02 -1.47
CA ASP A 212 -6.90 20.24 -2.18
C ASP A 212 -6.29 21.60 -1.82
N TRP A 213 -5.13 21.60 -1.18
CA TRP A 213 -4.37 22.80 -0.85
C TRP A 213 -3.14 22.96 -1.74
N ASP A 214 -3.21 23.93 -2.67
CA ASP A 214 -2.03 24.46 -3.36
C ASP A 214 -1.15 25.23 -2.38
N THR A 215 -0.09 24.57 -1.86
CA THR A 215 0.83 25.12 -0.85
C THR A 215 1.67 26.29 -1.35
N SER A 216 1.61 26.64 -2.64
CA SER A 216 2.15 27.91 -3.15
C SER A 216 1.25 29.11 -2.80
N LYS A 217 0.02 28.85 -2.34
CA LYS A 217 -0.96 29.82 -1.89
C LYS A 217 -1.28 29.62 -0.42
N LYS A 218 -1.80 30.68 0.18
CA LYS A 218 -2.26 30.68 1.57
C LYS A 218 -3.50 29.80 1.74
N LEU A 219 -3.61 29.13 2.87
CA LEU A 219 -4.67 28.16 3.18
C LEU A 219 -6.07 28.72 2.91
N ARG A 220 -6.34 29.97 3.28
CA ARG A 220 -7.67 30.59 3.07
C ARG A 220 -8.16 30.55 1.62
N HIS A 221 -7.26 30.43 0.64
CA HIS A 221 -7.62 30.35 -0.78
C HIS A 221 -8.16 28.98 -1.19
N SER A 222 -8.06 27.98 -0.31
CA SER A 222 -8.66 26.66 -0.49
C SER A 222 -10.14 26.60 -0.13
N PHE A 223 -10.69 27.63 0.53
CA PHE A 223 -12.09 27.68 0.94
C PHE A 223 -12.90 28.68 0.12
N ASP A 224 -14.17 28.36 -0.13
CA ASP A 224 -15.15 29.30 -0.69
C ASP A 224 -15.66 30.25 0.41
N GLY A 225 -14.85 31.24 0.77
CA GLY A 225 -15.18 32.24 1.79
C GLY A 225 -14.02 32.52 2.75
N ASP A 226 -14.23 33.43 3.69
CA ASP A 226 -13.32 33.60 4.82
C ASP A 226 -13.79 32.66 5.95
N PRO A 227 -12.99 31.67 6.38
CA PRO A 227 -13.35 30.84 7.52
C PRO A 227 -13.56 31.72 8.75
N SER A 228 -14.69 31.55 9.44
CA SER A 228 -15.08 32.41 10.58
C SER A 228 -14.34 32.10 11.88
N GLY A 229 -13.61 30.99 11.94
CA GLY A 229 -12.92 30.50 13.13
C GLY A 229 -11.41 30.82 13.18
N LYS A 230 -10.83 30.63 14.37
CA LYS A 230 -9.39 30.57 14.58
C LYS A 230 -8.90 29.20 14.13
N LEU A 231 -7.88 29.17 13.26
CA LEU A 231 -7.27 27.92 12.81
C LEU A 231 -6.40 27.34 13.93
N VAL A 232 -6.74 26.14 14.39
CA VAL A 232 -6.10 25.45 15.52
C VAL A 232 -5.09 24.42 15.03
N ALA A 233 -5.43 23.63 14.02
CA ALA A 233 -4.54 22.62 13.48
C ALA A 233 -4.78 22.38 11.98
N VAL A 234 -3.77 21.84 11.31
CA VAL A 234 -3.85 21.38 9.92
C VAL A 234 -3.23 20.00 9.82
N ARG A 235 -3.93 19.09 9.15
CA ARG A 235 -3.45 17.75 8.86
C ARG A 235 -3.27 17.56 7.36
N PHE A 236 -2.16 16.96 6.96
CA PHE A 236 -1.92 16.55 5.58
C PHE A 236 -2.16 15.05 5.46
N LEU A 237 -3.18 14.65 4.69
CA LEU A 237 -3.60 13.25 4.58
C LEU A 237 -2.56 12.38 3.89
N GLY A 238 -1.89 12.92 2.87
CA GLY A 238 -0.88 12.18 2.10
C GLY A 238 0.39 11.85 2.89
N THR A 239 0.81 12.70 3.84
CA THR A 239 1.99 12.46 4.69
C THR A 239 1.61 12.01 6.11
N ASN A 240 0.31 12.00 6.44
CA ASN A 240 -0.22 11.82 7.78
C ASN A 240 0.46 12.72 8.83
N GLN A 241 0.84 13.95 8.45
CA GLN A 241 1.45 14.91 9.36
C GLN A 241 0.41 15.89 9.88
N THR A 242 0.39 16.09 11.20
CA THR A 242 -0.46 17.07 11.86
C THR A 242 0.41 18.20 12.41
N PHE A 243 -0.01 19.44 12.17
CA PHE A 243 0.62 20.65 12.69
C PHE A 243 -0.38 21.39 13.55
N VAL A 244 0.06 21.82 14.74
CA VAL A 244 -0.78 22.50 15.72
C VAL A 244 -0.30 23.94 15.89
N HIS A 245 -1.25 24.86 16.01
CA HIS A 245 -0.94 26.27 16.19
C HIS A 245 -0.19 26.49 17.51
N PRO A 246 1.02 27.10 17.48
CA PRO A 246 1.93 27.13 18.63
C PRO A 246 1.47 28.05 19.78
N GLU A 247 0.49 28.93 19.54
CA GLU A 247 -0.09 29.78 20.59
C GLU A 247 -1.24 29.11 21.36
N TYR A 248 -1.64 27.89 20.98
CA TYR A 248 -2.73 27.16 21.63
C TYR A 248 -2.19 25.92 22.33
N ASP A 249 -2.61 25.73 23.58
CA ASP A 249 -2.32 24.53 24.36
C ASP A 249 -3.30 23.44 23.91
N VAL A 250 -2.93 22.68 22.87
CA VAL A 250 -3.69 21.55 22.34
C VAL A 250 -2.86 20.29 22.55
N TYR A 251 -3.46 19.31 23.23
CA TYR A 251 -2.86 18.01 23.50
C TYR A 251 -3.35 16.98 22.47
N ASP A 252 -2.70 15.82 22.42
CA ASP A 252 -3.11 14.73 21.51
C ASP A 252 -4.57 14.29 21.76
N ASP A 253 -5.00 14.26 23.03
CA ASP A 253 -6.37 13.91 23.40
C ASP A 253 -7.41 14.98 23.05
N ASP A 254 -6.99 16.19 22.68
CA ASP A 254 -7.88 17.23 22.18
C ASP A 254 -8.10 17.16 20.67
N LEU A 255 -7.19 16.50 19.93
CA LEU A 255 -7.32 16.39 18.48
C LEU A 255 -8.48 15.47 18.10
N PRO A 256 -9.09 15.66 16.91
CA PRO A 256 -10.06 14.71 16.39
C PRO A 256 -9.52 13.28 16.42
N ASP A 257 -10.31 12.29 16.82
CA ASP A 257 -9.88 10.88 16.99
C ASP A 257 -9.17 10.29 15.74
N ASN A 258 -9.46 10.83 14.55
CA ASN A 258 -8.85 10.44 13.28
C ASN A 258 -7.51 11.12 12.98
N TRP A 259 -7.12 12.15 13.73
CA TRP A 259 -5.91 12.96 13.57
C TRP A 259 -4.83 12.46 14.54
N GLY A 260 -3.91 11.62 14.08
CA GLY A 260 -2.78 11.21 14.93
C GLY A 260 -1.68 12.27 15.03
N THR A 261 -0.76 12.11 16.00
CA THR A 261 0.48 12.90 16.17
C THR A 261 1.56 12.62 15.12
N GLY A 262 1.20 12.20 13.90
CA GLY A 262 2.17 11.78 12.89
C GLY A 262 3.27 12.83 12.68
N ALA A 263 4.43 12.42 12.14
CA ALA A 263 5.76 13.04 12.24
C ALA A 263 5.95 14.53 11.81
N GLY A 264 4.91 15.37 11.78
CA GLY A 264 4.96 16.81 11.51
C GLY A 264 5.43 17.65 12.69
N GLN A 265 4.93 17.41 13.90
CA GLN A 265 5.28 18.17 15.11
C GLN A 265 5.10 17.29 16.35
N GLU A 266 6.05 17.32 17.29
CA GLU A 266 5.83 16.72 18.63
C GLU A 266 4.71 17.51 19.32
N ILE A 267 3.56 16.86 19.51
CA ILE A 267 2.46 17.35 20.33
C ILE A 267 2.69 16.82 21.73
N THR A 268 2.60 17.68 22.75
CA THR A 268 2.81 17.27 24.14
C THR A 268 1.72 16.32 24.59
N ASP A 269 2.10 15.18 25.15
CA ASP A 269 1.16 14.28 25.85
C ASP A 269 0.69 14.97 27.14
N SER A 270 -0.63 15.03 27.35
CA SER A 270 -1.25 15.65 28.54
C SER A 270 -0.76 15.03 29.87
N GLU A 271 -0.26 13.78 29.87
CA GLU A 271 0.32 13.13 31.06
C GLU A 271 1.66 13.72 31.53
N THR A 272 2.36 14.51 30.72
CA THR A 272 3.65 15.12 31.11
C THR A 272 3.54 16.55 31.64
N ALA A 273 2.36 17.17 31.58
CA ALA A 273 2.15 18.55 32.01
C ALA A 273 1.90 18.72 33.53
N GLU A 274 1.75 17.64 34.31
CA GLU A 274 1.44 17.72 35.76
C GLU A 274 2.65 17.65 36.72
N GLU A 275 3.90 17.63 36.24
CA GLU A 275 5.10 17.59 37.11
C GLU A 275 6.02 18.81 36.94
N ASP A 276 5.52 20.05 37.08
CA ASP A 276 6.36 21.20 37.45
C ASP A 276 5.50 22.41 37.92
N ASP A 277 4.94 22.34 39.14
CA ASP A 277 4.65 23.52 39.98
C ASP A 277 4.72 23.18 41.49
#